data_AF-F2AYZ5-F1
#
_entry.id   AF-F2AYZ5-F1
#
_cell.length_a   1.000
_cell.length_b   1.000
_cell.length_c   1.000
_cell.angle_alpha   90.00
_cell.angle_beta   90.00
_cell.angle_gamma   90.00
#
_symmetry.space_group_name_H-M   'P 1'
#
loop_
_entity.id
_entity.type
_entity.pdbx_description
1 polymer ?
#
loop_
_entity_poly.entity_id
_entity_poly.type
_entity_poly.pdbx_seq_one_letter_code
_entity_poly.pdbx_strand_id
1 'polypeptide(L)'
;MQSVVRSSSQSNLENGKTMFTKHCGTCHRLFGEGGKVGPDLTGYERSNLDFLSLAIIDPSAAIREEFTNYRLLTADGQVLSGLLENQTPETVTMRTAEGNAVRVDRDDIESLQASPVSLMPENILDALSTEDVRDLLAYLQQPMQIPLTSDSIDAN
;
A
#
# COMPACT_ATOMS: atom_id res chain seq x y z
N MET A 1 -16.37 17.20 45.31
CA MET A 1 -15.24 17.90 44.65
C MET A 1 -14.49 16.86 43.83
N GLN A 2 -14.72 16.83 42.51
CA GLN A 2 -13.76 17.27 41.48
C GLN A 2 -12.54 16.31 41.42
N SER A 3 -12.17 15.65 40.33
CA SER A 3 -12.33 16.05 38.93
C SER A 3 -12.01 14.86 38.03
N VAL A 4 -12.92 14.58 37.09
CA VAL A 4 -12.68 14.12 35.71
C VAL A 4 -11.51 13.17 35.48
N VAL A 5 -11.83 11.87 35.37
CA VAL A 5 -11.05 10.89 34.61
C VAL A 5 -10.91 11.41 33.18
N ARG A 6 -9.76 11.97 32.84
CA ARG A 6 -9.35 12.16 31.45
C ARG A 6 -9.03 10.77 30.88
N SER A 7 -10.04 10.12 30.29
CA SER A 7 -9.80 9.03 29.35
C SER A 7 -9.11 9.63 28.11
N SER A 8 -7.79 9.52 28.06
CA SER A 8 -7.00 9.82 26.87
C SER A 8 -6.93 8.56 26.02
N SER A 9 -7.65 8.60 24.89
CA SER A 9 -7.68 7.63 23.78
C SER A 9 -6.46 6.71 23.66
N GLN A 10 -6.56 5.47 24.16
CA GLN A 10 -5.59 4.43 23.84
C GLN A 10 -5.97 3.86 22.47
N SER A 11 -5.01 3.82 21.54
CA SER A 11 -5.23 3.27 20.19
C SER A 11 -5.52 1.77 20.25
N ASN A 12 -6.49 1.30 19.47
CA ASN A 12 -6.82 -0.11 19.31
C ASN A 12 -5.99 -0.74 18.18
N LEU A 13 -4.95 -1.49 18.54
CA LEU A 13 -4.02 -2.08 17.55
C LEU A 13 -4.66 -3.18 16.69
N GLU A 14 -5.67 -3.88 17.20
CA GLU A 14 -6.41 -4.90 16.42
C GLU A 14 -7.28 -4.24 15.34
N ASN A 15 -7.92 -3.12 15.69
CA ASN A 15 -8.61 -2.29 14.71
C ASN A 15 -7.61 -1.74 13.68
N GLY A 16 -6.46 -1.25 14.14
CA GLY A 16 -5.38 -0.79 13.27
C GLY A 16 -4.88 -1.84 12.28
N LYS A 17 -4.70 -3.10 12.73
CA LYS A 17 -4.39 -4.23 11.84
C LYS A 17 -5.51 -4.45 10.82
N THR A 18 -6.77 -4.38 11.25
CA THR A 18 -7.94 -4.53 10.37
C THR A 18 -7.97 -3.45 9.28
N MET A 19 -7.69 -2.19 9.64
CA MET A 19 -7.59 -1.09 8.69
C MET A 19 -6.43 -1.29 7.73
N PHE A 20 -5.27 -1.72 8.24
CA PHE A 20 -4.12 -2.03 7.39
C PHE A 20 -4.49 -3.10 6.36
N THR A 21 -5.04 -4.24 6.79
CA THR A 21 -5.37 -5.35 5.88
C THR A 21 -6.33 -4.92 4.77
N LYS A 22 -7.33 -4.08 5.09
CA LYS A 22 -8.35 -3.63 4.13
C LYS A 22 -7.83 -2.59 3.13
N HIS A 23 -7.01 -1.65 3.60
CA HIS A 23 -6.68 -0.46 2.82
C HIS A 23 -5.24 -0.47 2.29
N CYS A 24 -4.28 -0.93 3.09
CA CYS A 24 -2.87 -0.92 2.72
C CYS A 24 -2.37 -2.30 2.28
N GLY A 25 -2.87 -3.35 2.91
CA GLY A 25 -2.44 -4.74 2.80
C GLY A 25 -2.80 -5.40 1.46
N THR A 26 -3.64 -4.77 0.65
CA THR A 26 -3.90 -5.18 -0.74
C THR A 26 -2.63 -5.05 -1.60
N CYS A 27 -1.84 -4.01 -1.36
CA CYS A 27 -0.63 -3.71 -2.11
C CYS A 27 0.65 -3.96 -1.32
N HIS A 28 0.67 -3.61 -0.03
CA HIS A 28 1.85 -3.62 0.81
C HIS A 28 1.93 -4.86 1.69
N ARG A 29 3.17 -5.29 1.94
CA ARG A 29 3.47 -6.28 2.96
C ARG A 29 3.86 -5.62 4.27
N LEU A 30 3.45 -6.21 5.39
CA LEU A 30 3.92 -5.87 6.72
C LEU A 30 3.99 -7.14 7.58
N PHE A 31 5.15 -7.40 8.18
CA PHE A 31 5.44 -8.61 8.96
C PHE A 31 5.16 -9.92 8.20
N GLY A 32 5.35 -9.92 6.88
CA GLY A 32 5.10 -11.09 6.03
C GLY A 32 3.66 -11.22 5.54
N GLU A 33 2.72 -10.40 6.01
CA GLU A 33 1.31 -10.41 5.59
C GLU A 33 1.01 -9.27 4.60
N GLY A 34 0.15 -9.54 3.60
CA GLY A 34 -0.29 -8.56 2.60
C GLY A 34 0.26 -8.77 1.19
N GLY A 35 0.11 -7.74 0.35
CA GLY A 35 0.42 -7.75 -1.08
C GLY A 35 1.90 -7.57 -1.42
N LYS A 36 2.21 -7.64 -2.72
CA LYS A 36 3.57 -7.49 -3.27
C LYS A 36 3.64 -6.47 -4.41
N VAL A 37 2.62 -5.62 -4.53
CA VAL A 37 2.60 -4.53 -5.53
C VAL A 37 3.44 -3.37 -5.00
N GLY A 38 3.15 -2.92 -3.79
CA GLY A 38 3.94 -1.90 -3.10
C GLY A 38 5.11 -2.50 -2.32
N PRO A 39 5.98 -1.64 -1.75
CA PRO A 39 7.08 -2.06 -0.89
C PRO A 39 6.62 -2.85 0.34
N ASP A 40 7.49 -3.74 0.79
CA ASP A 40 7.40 -4.34 2.12
C ASP A 40 7.76 -3.29 3.17
N LEU A 41 6.78 -2.92 3.99
CA LEU A 41 6.89 -1.85 4.99
C LEU A 41 7.61 -2.31 6.26
N THR A 42 7.87 -3.60 6.43
CA THR A 42 8.46 -4.16 7.67
C THR A 42 9.78 -3.48 8.03
N GLY A 43 10.64 -3.25 7.04
CA GLY A 43 11.96 -2.63 7.20
C GLY A 43 12.01 -1.11 7.02
N TYR A 44 10.86 -0.45 6.83
CA TYR A 44 10.80 1.00 6.67
C TYR A 44 10.78 1.73 8.02
N GLU A 45 11.10 3.03 8.00
CA GLU A 45 11.13 3.92 9.17
C GLU A 45 9.71 4.31 9.64
N ARG A 46 8.86 3.30 9.91
CA ARG A 46 7.45 3.51 10.23
C ARG A 46 7.20 4.26 11.54
N SER A 47 8.18 4.31 12.44
CA SER A 47 8.14 5.09 13.68
C SER A 47 8.30 6.60 13.45
N ASN A 48 8.75 7.02 12.27
CA ASN A 48 8.85 8.43 11.89
C ASN A 48 7.51 8.87 11.28
N LEU A 49 6.70 9.55 12.07
CA LEU A 49 5.36 9.98 11.66
C LEU A 49 5.37 10.98 10.51
N ASP A 50 6.37 11.86 10.41
CA ASP A 50 6.45 12.82 9.32
C ASP A 50 6.70 12.09 7.99
N PHE A 51 7.63 11.12 8.00
CA PHE A 51 7.88 10.26 6.85
C PHE A 51 6.65 9.42 6.47
N LEU A 52 6.05 8.74 7.45
CA LEU A 52 4.93 7.83 7.20
C LEU A 52 3.68 8.59 6.72
N SER A 53 3.33 9.69 7.37
CA SER A 53 2.13 10.47 7.01
C SER A 53 2.26 11.12 5.65
N LEU A 54 3.44 11.67 5.31
CA LEU A 54 3.69 12.23 3.98
C LEU A 54 3.50 11.15 2.89
N ALA A 55 4.07 9.97 3.08
CA ALA A 55 3.97 8.88 2.11
C ALA A 55 2.52 8.38 1.92
N ILE A 56 1.66 8.50 2.94
CA ILE A 56 0.24 8.10 2.85
C ILE A 56 -0.61 9.21 2.22
N ILE A 57 -0.35 10.48 2.57
CA ILE A 57 -1.15 11.62 2.14
C ILE A 57 -0.80 12.03 0.70
N ASP A 58 0.49 12.00 0.37
CA ASP A 58 1.01 12.31 -0.97
C ASP A 58 1.95 11.18 -1.44
N PRO A 59 1.38 10.06 -1.93
CA PRO A 59 2.17 8.93 -2.39
C PRO A 59 2.99 9.23 -3.65
N SER A 60 2.73 10.35 -4.34
CA SER A 60 3.45 10.77 -5.53
C SER A 60 4.64 11.70 -5.20
N ALA A 61 4.75 12.22 -3.97
CA ALA A 61 5.82 13.11 -3.53
C ALA A 61 7.23 12.53 -3.73
N ALA A 62 7.38 11.22 -3.54
CA ALA A 62 8.65 10.51 -3.69
C ALA A 62 8.43 9.06 -4.11
N ILE A 63 8.40 8.84 -5.43
CA ILE A 63 8.29 7.50 -6.01
C ILE A 63 9.70 6.94 -6.20
N ARG A 64 10.00 5.81 -5.55
CA ARG A 64 11.26 5.10 -5.79
C ARG A 64 11.22 4.44 -7.18
N GLU A 65 12.36 4.37 -7.85
CA GLU A 65 12.46 3.91 -9.25
C GLU A 65 11.78 2.57 -9.49
N GLU A 66 11.95 1.60 -8.58
CA GLU A 66 11.38 0.25 -8.71
C GLU A 66 9.84 0.20 -8.55
N PHE A 67 9.22 1.26 -8.02
CA PHE A 67 7.77 1.41 -7.88
C PHE A 67 7.20 2.47 -8.84
N THR A 68 7.98 2.87 -9.86
CA THR A 68 7.50 3.77 -10.90
C THR A 68 6.30 3.14 -11.62
N ASN A 69 5.19 3.85 -11.61
CA ASN A 69 4.03 3.49 -12.41
C ASN A 69 4.30 3.81 -13.89
N TYR A 70 3.93 2.91 -14.78
CA TYR A 70 3.98 3.11 -16.22
C TYR A 70 2.59 3.05 -16.82
N ARG A 71 2.37 3.87 -17.85
CA ARG A 71 1.20 3.81 -18.73
C ARG A 71 1.64 3.20 -20.06
N LEU A 72 1.04 2.07 -20.41
CA LEU A 72 1.25 1.36 -21.67
C LEU A 72 -0.02 1.51 -22.51
N LEU A 73 0.13 2.01 -23.73
CA LEU A 73 -0.92 2.04 -24.76
C LEU A 73 -0.59 0.97 -25.79
N THR A 74 -1.51 0.05 -26.04
CA THR A 74 -1.39 -0.96 -27.08
C THR A 74 -1.91 -0.43 -28.42
N ALA A 75 -1.46 -1.04 -29.52
CA ALA A 75 -1.83 -0.64 -30.89
C ALA A 75 -3.33 -0.81 -31.20
N ASP A 76 -4.05 -1.65 -30.44
CA ASP A 76 -5.51 -1.79 -30.51
C ASP A 76 -6.27 -0.82 -29.58
N GLY A 77 -5.54 0.08 -28.89
CA GLY A 77 -6.09 1.18 -28.09
C GLY A 77 -6.32 0.86 -26.62
N GLN A 78 -5.92 -0.31 -26.12
CA GLN A 78 -6.03 -0.63 -24.69
C GLN A 78 -4.97 0.13 -23.89
N VAL A 79 -5.35 0.55 -22.69
CA VAL A 79 -4.46 1.25 -21.77
C VAL A 79 -4.26 0.41 -20.53
N LEU A 80 -3.01 0.11 -20.22
CA LEU A 80 -2.59 -0.57 -19.01
C LEU A 80 -1.81 0.40 -18.12
N SER A 81 -2.07 0.34 -16.81
CA SER A 81 -1.29 1.05 -15.80
C SER A 81 -0.75 0.06 -14.80
N GLY A 82 0.51 0.22 -14.39
CA GLY A 82 1.13 -0.68 -13.45
C GLY A 82 2.63 -0.52 -13.37
N LEU A 83 3.23 -1.32 -12.49
CA LEU A 83 4.67 -1.38 -12.32
C LEU A 83 5.32 -2.20 -13.41
N LEU A 84 6.54 -1.82 -13.78
CA LEU A 84 7.32 -2.60 -14.71
C LEU A 84 8.01 -3.77 -14.00
N GLU A 85 7.49 -4.97 -14.18
CA GLU A 85 8.02 -6.16 -13.52
C GLU A 85 9.18 -6.78 -14.30
N ASN A 86 9.09 -6.82 -15.63
CA ASN A 86 10.15 -7.34 -16.48
C ASN A 86 10.10 -6.73 -17.88
N GLN A 87 11.25 -6.61 -18.53
CA GLN A 87 11.35 -6.21 -19.94
C GLN A 87 12.41 -7.05 -20.66
N THR A 88 12.05 -7.56 -21.83
CA THR A 88 12.97 -8.20 -22.79
C THR A 88 12.91 -7.46 -24.12
N PRO A 89 13.77 -7.79 -25.10
CA PRO A 89 13.67 -7.25 -26.47
C PRO A 89 12.35 -7.58 -27.18
N GLU A 90 11.64 -8.61 -26.74
CA GLU A 90 10.38 -9.07 -27.35
C GLU A 90 9.16 -8.59 -26.58
N THR A 91 9.27 -8.42 -25.26
CA THR A 91 8.07 -8.29 -24.40
C THR A 91 8.26 -7.35 -23.21
N VAL A 92 7.13 -6.87 -22.70
CA VAL A 92 7.03 -6.13 -21.45
C VAL A 92 6.03 -6.84 -20.54
N THR A 93 6.40 -7.07 -19.28
CA THR A 93 5.49 -7.56 -18.25
C THR A 93 5.22 -6.43 -17.26
N MET A 94 3.94 -6.09 -17.10
CA MET A 94 3.46 -5.11 -16.13
C MET A 94 2.73 -5.78 -14.98
N ARG A 95 2.95 -5.32 -13.75
CA ARG A 95 2.16 -5.68 -12.57
C ARG A 95 1.14 -4.59 -12.30
N THR A 96 -0.15 -4.88 -12.46
CA THR A 96 -1.24 -3.92 -12.25
C THR A 96 -1.47 -3.64 -10.76
N ALA A 97 -2.29 -2.62 -10.46
CA ALA A 97 -2.68 -2.29 -9.08
C ALA A 97 -3.42 -3.45 -8.38
N GLU A 98 -4.15 -4.26 -9.13
CA GLU A 98 -4.84 -5.47 -8.65
C GLU A 98 -3.86 -6.63 -8.38
N GLY A 99 -2.57 -6.48 -8.71
CA GLY A 99 -1.55 -7.49 -8.53
C GLY A 99 -1.42 -8.48 -9.69
N ASN A 100 -2.12 -8.27 -10.81
CA ASN A 100 -2.04 -9.13 -11.99
C ASN A 100 -0.76 -8.84 -12.78
N ALA A 101 -0.08 -9.89 -13.24
CA ALA A 101 1.01 -9.76 -14.20
C ALA A 101 0.43 -9.86 -15.62
N VAL A 102 0.57 -8.79 -16.41
CA VAL A 102 0.12 -8.70 -17.79
C VAL A 102 1.34 -8.61 -18.68
N ARG A 103 1.52 -9.60 -19.56
CA ARG A 103 2.58 -9.64 -20.56
C ARG A 103 2.03 -9.08 -21.88
N VAL A 104 2.77 -8.17 -22.48
CA VAL A 104 2.45 -7.53 -23.76
C VAL A 104 3.64 -7.71 -24.70
N ASP A 105 3.38 -8.14 -25.92
CA ASP A 105 4.40 -8.20 -26.98
C ASP A 105 4.73 -6.78 -27.44
N ARG A 106 6.02 -6.48 -27.65
CA ARG A 106 6.45 -5.12 -27.98
C ARG A 106 5.90 -4.61 -29.30
N ASP A 107 5.63 -5.52 -30.24
CA ASP A 107 5.02 -5.19 -31.53
C ASP A 107 3.57 -4.68 -31.37
N ASP A 108 2.92 -5.02 -30.25
CA ASP A 108 1.59 -4.54 -29.89
C ASP A 108 1.62 -3.26 -29.04
N ILE A 109 2.80 -2.72 -28.69
CA ILE A 109 2.94 -1.52 -27.86
C ILE A 109 3.06 -0.28 -28.74
N GLU A 110 2.08 0.61 -28.67
CA GLU A 110 2.14 1.93 -29.30
C GLU A 110 2.99 2.90 -28.48
N SER A 111 2.83 2.90 -27.15
CA SER A 111 3.67 3.71 -26.26
C SER A 111 3.79 3.11 -24.87
N LEU A 112 4.92 3.39 -24.21
CA LEU A 112 5.19 3.05 -22.83
C LEU A 112 5.85 4.26 -22.15
N GLN A 113 5.18 4.84 -21.16
CA GLN A 113 5.60 6.09 -20.54
C GLN A 113 5.59 5.96 -19.02
N ALA A 114 6.64 6.45 -18.37
CA ALA A 114 6.65 6.61 -16.91
C ALA A 114 5.64 7.69 -16.50
N SER A 115 4.88 7.40 -15.45
CA SER A 115 3.91 8.30 -14.85
C SER A 115 4.53 9.04 -13.66
N PRO A 116 4.34 10.37 -13.53
CA PRO A 116 4.70 11.07 -12.30
C PRO A 116 3.72 10.78 -11.15
N VAL A 117 2.60 10.12 -11.43
CA VAL A 117 1.58 9.73 -10.45
C VAL A 117 1.82 8.30 -10.01
N SER A 118 1.86 8.10 -8.69
CA SER A 118 2.05 6.80 -8.03
C SER A 118 0.93 5.82 -8.38
N LEU A 119 1.24 4.52 -8.29
CA LEU A 119 0.21 3.46 -8.35
C LEU A 119 -0.54 3.33 -7.01
N MET A 120 0.03 3.85 -5.91
CA MET A 120 -0.67 3.93 -4.63
C MET A 120 -1.79 4.97 -4.72
N PRO A 121 -3.04 4.61 -4.35
CA PRO A 121 -4.16 5.53 -4.42
C PRO A 121 -3.99 6.74 -3.48
N GLU A 122 -4.38 7.92 -3.97
CA GLU A 122 -4.57 9.10 -3.13
C GLU A 122 -5.84 8.99 -2.29
N ASN A 123 -5.95 9.82 -1.25
CA ASN A 123 -7.17 9.96 -0.43
C ASN A 123 -7.65 8.66 0.24
N ILE A 124 -6.73 7.70 0.46
CA ILE A 124 -7.07 6.39 1.05
C ILE A 124 -7.62 6.51 2.48
N LEU A 125 -7.30 7.61 3.16
CA LEU A 125 -7.75 7.92 4.52
C LEU A 125 -9.15 8.56 4.56
N ASP A 126 -9.69 9.06 3.45
CA ASP A 126 -10.96 9.81 3.43
C ASP A 126 -12.15 8.93 3.81
N ALA A 127 -12.04 7.62 3.57
CA ALA A 127 -13.05 6.64 3.96
C ALA A 127 -12.98 6.22 5.44
N LEU A 128 -11.96 6.66 6.18
CA LEU A 128 -11.69 6.25 7.56
C LEU A 128 -12.13 7.31 8.56
N SER A 129 -12.62 6.87 9.72
CA SER A 129 -12.86 7.78 10.83
C SER A 129 -11.54 8.25 11.46
N THR A 130 -11.57 9.34 12.23
CA THR A 130 -10.37 9.80 12.97
C THR A 130 -9.84 8.74 13.95
N GLU A 131 -10.72 7.88 14.48
CA GLU A 131 -10.34 6.76 15.34
C GLU A 131 -9.63 5.67 14.54
N ASP A 132 -10.16 5.31 13.37
CA ASP A 132 -9.54 4.32 12.47
C ASP A 132 -8.18 4.77 11.96
N VAL A 133 -8.03 6.05 11.58
CA VAL A 133 -6.73 6.60 11.16
C VAL A 133 -5.73 6.55 12.31
N ARG A 134 -6.14 6.90 13.53
CA ARG A 134 -5.29 6.84 14.72
C ARG A 134 -4.83 5.41 14.99
N ASP A 135 -5.74 4.46 14.94
CA ASP A 135 -5.47 3.04 15.19
C ASP A 135 -4.56 2.45 14.10
N LEU A 136 -4.83 2.77 12.83
CA LEU A 136 -3.99 2.39 11.69
C LEU A 136 -2.55 2.89 11.86
N LEU A 137 -2.36 4.18 12.14
CA LEU A 137 -1.03 4.75 12.33
C LEU A 137 -0.33 4.17 13.57
N ALA A 138 -1.06 3.91 14.65
CA ALA A 138 -0.52 3.28 15.85
C ALA A 138 -0.06 1.84 15.59
N TYR A 139 -0.82 1.07 14.80
CA TYR A 139 -0.45 -0.27 14.36
C TYR A 139 0.74 -0.25 13.40
N LEU A 140 0.75 0.65 12.41
CA LEU A 140 1.87 0.81 11.48
C LEU A 140 3.18 1.15 12.18
N GLN A 141 3.15 1.79 13.35
CA GLN A 141 4.35 2.10 14.12
C GLN A 141 4.87 0.94 14.99
N GLN A 142 4.13 -0.16 15.11
CA GLN A 142 4.57 -1.28 15.95
C GLN A 142 5.82 -1.95 15.37
N PRO A 143 6.77 -2.42 16.21
CA PRO A 143 7.95 -3.12 15.73
C PRO A 143 7.68 -4.60 15.37
N MET A 144 6.53 -5.14 15.76
CA MET A 144 6.16 -6.54 15.57
C MET A 144 4.68 -6.68 15.20
N GLN A 145 4.33 -7.86 14.67
CA GLN A 145 2.96 -8.21 14.32
C GLN A 145 2.07 -8.27 15.56
N ILE A 146 0.83 -7.78 15.42
CA ILE A 146 -0.23 -7.93 16.42
C ILE A 146 -1.19 -9.02 15.92
N PRO A 147 -1.35 -10.16 16.62
CA PRO A 147 -2.32 -11.17 16.22
C PRO A 147 -3.75 -10.62 16.28
N LEU A 148 -4.63 -11.00 15.36
CA LEU A 148 -6.06 -10.79 15.57
C LEU A 148 -6.56 -11.87 16.53
N THR A 149 -7.46 -11.53 17.45
CA THR A 149 -8.05 -12.50 18.38
C THR A 149 -8.85 -13.61 17.69
N SER A 150 -9.17 -13.48 16.40
CA SER A 150 -9.76 -14.54 15.56
C SER A 150 -8.76 -15.60 15.11
N ASP A 151 -7.46 -15.28 15.06
CA ASP A 151 -6.42 -16.18 14.53
C ASP A 151 -6.01 -17.25 15.56
N SER A 152 -6.51 -17.17 16.79
CA SER A 152 -6.18 -18.07 17.90
C SER A 152 -7.23 -19.16 18.18
N ILE A 153 -8.34 -19.20 17.43
CA ILE A 153 -9.40 -20.20 17.60
C ILE A 153 -9.13 -21.49 16.80
N ASP A 154 -8.27 -21.44 15.77
CA ASP A 154 -8.03 -22.57 14.87
C ASP A 154 -6.77 -23.40 15.20
N ALA A 155 -6.18 -23.19 16.37
CA ALA A 155 -5.02 -23.94 16.87
C ALA A 155 -5.39 -24.88 18.02
N ASN A 156 -6.25 -25.87 17.75
CA ASN A 156 -6.41 -27.05 18.61
C ASN A 156 -6.78 -28.30 17.80
#